data_AF-A0A183P7S3-F1
#
_entry.id   AF-A0A183P7S3-F1
#
_cell.length_a   1.000
_cell.length_b   1.000
_cell.length_c   1.000
_cell.angle_alpha   90.00
_cell.angle_beta   90.00
_cell.angle_gamma   90.00
#
_symmetry.space_group_name_H-M   'P 1'
#
loop_
_entity.id
_entity.type
_entity.pdbx_description
1 polymer ?
#
loop_
_entity_poly.entity_id
_entity_poly.type
_entity_poly.pdbx_seq_one_letter_code
_entity_poly.pdbx_strand_id
1 'polypeptide(L)'
;MKQLAGSYKLDEALLKQMWFQRSPHNVRQILSVSGNSVTLDDLADMADKTVEIYPDSHSVNSVQAAERTDTGSTAMFQQQLTELENQLASLKETIATVQIRRPRSPSRQRSFSRQRSHSPKQAFGTCWYHQNYGARARCRT
;
A
#
# COMPACT_ATOMS: atom_id res chain seq x y z
N MET A 1 -2.28 -25.51 38.03
CA MET A 1 -3.68 -25.72 37.55
C MET A 1 -4.53 -26.64 38.43
N LYS A 2 -4.00 -27.30 39.47
CA LYS A 2 -4.72 -28.37 40.19
C LYS A 2 -5.89 -27.91 41.08
N GLN A 3 -5.97 -26.63 41.50
CA GLN A 3 -7.01 -26.14 42.42
C GLN A 3 -7.51 -24.73 42.07
N LEU A 4 -7.98 -24.52 40.84
CA LEU A 4 -8.66 -23.27 40.47
C LEU A 4 -10.19 -23.40 40.45
N ALA A 5 -10.72 -24.63 40.50
CA ALA A 5 -12.16 -24.93 40.41
C ALA A 5 -12.87 -25.09 41.77
N GLY A 6 -12.25 -24.66 42.87
CA GLY A 6 -12.83 -24.79 44.22
C GLY A 6 -12.92 -26.24 44.70
N SER A 7 -14.04 -26.63 45.31
CA SER A 7 -14.27 -27.98 45.88
C SER A 7 -14.40 -29.09 44.83
N TYR A 8 -14.40 -28.75 43.53
CA TYR A 8 -14.53 -29.72 42.46
C TYR A 8 -13.19 -30.42 42.21
N LYS A 9 -13.12 -31.72 42.54
CA LYS A 9 -11.97 -32.57 42.25
C LYS A 9 -12.04 -33.01 40.79
N LEU A 10 -11.23 -32.38 39.94
CA LEU A 10 -11.02 -32.83 38.57
C LEU A 10 -10.15 -34.09 38.56
N ASP A 11 -10.52 -35.05 37.72
CA ASP A 11 -9.69 -36.23 37.46
C ASP A 11 -8.34 -35.80 36.84
N GLU A 12 -7.26 -36.37 37.35
CA GLU A 12 -5.90 -36.01 36.94
C GLU A 12 -5.62 -36.45 35.49
N ALA A 13 -6.21 -37.56 35.04
CA ALA A 13 -6.08 -38.01 33.65
C ALA A 13 -6.76 -37.04 32.68
N LEU A 14 -7.97 -36.57 33.01
CA LEU A 14 -8.67 -35.54 32.24
C LEU A 14 -7.87 -34.24 32.19
N LEU A 15 -7.31 -33.82 33.33
CA LEU A 15 -6.57 -32.57 33.41
C LEU A 15 -5.25 -32.64 32.62
N LYS A 16 -4.56 -33.79 32.64
CA LYS A 16 -3.42 -34.08 31.76
C LYS A 16 -3.81 -33.96 30.30
N GLN A 17 -4.92 -34.59 29.88
CA GLN A 17 -5.38 -34.53 28.49
C GLN A 17 -5.69 -33.09 28.04
N MET A 18 -6.42 -32.33 28.85
CA MET A 18 -6.77 -30.94 28.55
C MET A 18 -5.52 -30.05 28.47
N TRP A 19 -4.56 -30.25 29.36
CA TRP A 19 -3.30 -29.51 29.34
C TRP A 19 -2.47 -29.84 28.11
N PHE A 20 -2.34 -31.13 27.75
CA PHE A 20 -1.68 -31.53 26.51
C PHE A 20 -2.34 -30.90 25.29
N GLN A 21 -3.69 -30.90 25.21
CA GLN A 21 -4.43 -30.28 24.11
C GLN A 21 -4.16 -28.78 23.96
N ARG A 22 -3.95 -28.05 25.07
CA ARG A 22 -3.66 -26.61 25.08
C ARG A 22 -2.16 -26.28 24.95
N SER A 23 -1.29 -27.28 25.06
CA SER A 23 0.16 -27.09 24.94
C SER A 23 0.59 -27.02 23.47
N PRO A 24 1.63 -26.22 23.14
CA PRO A 24 2.23 -26.14 21.82
C PRO A 24 2.62 -27.52 21.25
N HIS A 25 2.65 -27.63 19.91
CA HIS A 25 2.87 -28.90 19.24
C HIS A 25 4.25 -29.49 19.54
N ASN A 26 5.30 -28.66 19.48
CA ASN A 26 6.68 -29.02 19.78
C ASN A 26 6.81 -29.59 21.21
N VAL A 27 6.21 -28.93 22.20
CA VAL A 27 6.22 -29.36 23.60
C VAL A 27 5.48 -30.69 23.74
N ARG A 28 4.29 -30.83 23.14
CA ARG A 28 3.51 -32.08 23.17
C ARG A 28 4.26 -33.25 22.56
N GLN A 29 4.95 -33.05 21.43
CA GLN A 29 5.73 -34.11 20.79
C GLN A 29 6.84 -34.64 21.71
N ILE A 30 7.59 -33.74 22.35
CA ILE A 30 8.68 -34.12 23.26
C ILE A 30 8.12 -34.84 24.48
N LEU A 31 7.07 -34.28 25.08
CA LEU A 31 6.46 -34.84 26.29
C LEU A 31 5.67 -36.13 26.03
N SER A 32 5.26 -36.42 24.79
CA SER A 32 4.55 -37.67 24.47
C SER A 32 5.35 -38.95 24.74
N VAL A 33 6.68 -38.83 24.82
CA VAL A 33 7.58 -39.93 25.17
C VAL A 33 7.54 -40.23 26.68
N SER A 34 7.17 -39.24 27.50
CA SER A 34 7.01 -39.45 28.93
C SER A 34 5.72 -40.25 29.20
N GLY A 35 5.87 -41.38 29.87
CA GLY A 35 4.76 -42.30 30.12
C GLY A 35 3.71 -41.74 31.09
N ASN A 36 2.56 -42.42 31.17
CA ASN A 36 1.41 -42.01 31.99
C ASN A 36 1.70 -41.95 33.51
N SER A 37 2.84 -42.50 33.94
CA SER A 37 3.29 -42.52 35.34
C SER A 37 3.86 -41.20 35.86
N VAL A 38 4.18 -40.25 34.97
CA VAL A 38 4.73 -38.94 35.36
C VAL A 38 3.61 -38.04 35.89
N THR A 39 3.85 -37.32 36.99
CA THR A 39 2.84 -36.42 37.55
C THR A 39 2.63 -35.21 36.63
N LEU A 40 1.46 -34.56 36.71
CA LEU A 40 1.24 -33.35 35.92
C LEU A 40 2.24 -32.22 36.24
N ASP A 41 2.68 -32.12 37.49
CA ASP A 41 3.60 -31.04 37.88
C ASP A 41 4.98 -31.26 37.25
N ASP A 42 5.48 -32.51 37.26
CA ASP A 42 6.74 -32.85 36.58
C ASP A 42 6.64 -32.65 35.05
N LEU A 43 5.48 -32.95 34.46
CA LEU A 43 5.22 -32.67 33.04
C LEU A 43 5.28 -31.18 32.72
N ALA A 44 4.75 -30.34 33.61
CA ALA A 44 4.81 -28.88 33.46
C ALA A 44 6.25 -28.37 33.58
N ASP A 45 7.02 -28.86 34.55
CA ASP A 45 8.44 -28.50 34.69
C ASP A 45 9.26 -28.90 33.45
N MET A 46 8.97 -30.07 32.86
CA MET A 46 9.60 -30.47 31.60
C MET A 46 9.15 -29.58 30.43
N ALA A 47 7.87 -29.19 30.38
CA ALA A 47 7.37 -28.27 29.36
C ALA A 47 8.12 -26.93 29.41
N ASP A 48 8.26 -26.34 30.59
CA ASP A 48 8.94 -25.05 30.78
C ASP A 48 10.40 -25.12 30.30
N LYS A 49 11.11 -26.21 30.63
CA LYS A 49 12.48 -26.46 30.12
C LYS A 49 12.51 -26.61 28.61
N THR A 50 11.54 -27.31 28.01
CA THR A 50 11.49 -27.47 26.55
C THR A 50 11.20 -26.16 25.83
N VAL A 51 10.37 -25.30 26.42
CA VAL A 51 10.10 -23.95 25.89
C VAL A 51 11.33 -23.05 26.00
N GLU A 52 12.13 -23.19 27.06
CA GLU A 52 13.39 -22.46 27.21
C GLU A 52 14.43 -22.86 26.16
N ILE A 53 14.55 -24.16 25.86
CA ILE A 53 15.52 -24.69 24.86
C ILE A 53 15.05 -24.41 23.44
N TYR A 54 13.76 -24.59 23.19
CA TYR A 54 13.12 -24.40 21.88
C TYR A 54 12.02 -23.35 22.02
N PRO A 55 12.38 -22.05 22.07
CA PRO A 55 11.40 -20.99 21.98
C PRO A 55 10.75 -21.12 20.60
N ASP A 56 9.55 -21.72 20.57
CA ASP A 56 8.81 -21.93 19.34
C ASP A 56 8.55 -20.54 18.74
N SER A 57 9.17 -20.25 17.60
CA SER A 57 8.99 -19.01 16.85
C SER A 57 7.54 -18.81 16.39
N HIS A 58 6.68 -19.82 16.56
CA HIS A 58 5.23 -19.73 16.42
C HIS A 58 4.59 -19.23 17.71
N SER A 59 4.91 -17.96 17.99
CA SER A 59 4.20 -17.12 18.93
C SER A 59 2.70 -17.10 18.57
N VAL A 60 1.88 -17.81 19.35
CA VAL A 60 0.42 -17.66 19.30
C VAL A 60 -0.04 -16.47 20.17
N ASN A 61 0.86 -15.84 20.93
CA ASN A 61 0.56 -14.67 21.76
C ASN A 61 1.78 -13.79 22.13
N SER A 62 2.90 -13.87 21.41
CA SER A 62 3.95 -12.87 21.62
C SER A 62 3.54 -11.60 20.89
N VAL A 63 3.41 -10.51 21.63
CA VAL A 63 3.62 -9.18 21.07
C VAL A 63 5.05 -9.22 20.53
N GLN A 64 5.20 -9.55 19.25
CA GLN A 64 6.50 -9.68 18.59
C GLN A 64 7.26 -8.35 18.77
N ALA A 65 8.24 -8.35 19.67
CA ALA A 65 9.40 -7.52 19.49
C ALA A 65 10.04 -7.99 18.18
N ALA A 66 9.90 -7.14 17.16
CA ALA A 66 10.29 -7.42 15.79
C ALA A 66 11.82 -7.56 15.67
N GLU A 67 12.35 -8.71 16.04
CA GLU A 67 13.75 -9.03 15.78
C GLU A 67 13.86 -10.51 15.37
N ARG A 68 14.03 -10.73 14.06
CA ARG A 68 14.94 -11.72 13.43
C ARG A 68 14.41 -12.59 12.29
N THR A 69 13.18 -12.44 11.79
CA THR A 69 12.76 -13.23 10.60
C THR A 69 12.21 -12.44 9.42
N ASP A 70 12.02 -11.13 9.53
CA ASP A 70 11.42 -10.32 8.46
C ASP A 70 12.42 -9.53 7.62
N THR A 71 13.70 -9.92 7.58
CA THR A 71 14.71 -9.19 6.77
C THR A 71 14.33 -9.15 5.29
N GLY A 72 13.68 -10.20 4.76
CA GLY A 72 13.16 -10.25 3.40
C GLY A 72 11.99 -9.29 3.16
N SER A 73 11.01 -9.27 4.07
CA SER A 73 9.87 -8.36 3.98
C SER A 73 10.30 -6.90 4.16
N THR A 74 11.18 -6.61 5.13
CA THR A 74 11.69 -5.25 5.34
C THR A 74 12.54 -4.77 4.17
N ALA A 75 13.35 -5.64 3.56
CA ALA A 75 14.13 -5.29 2.37
C ALA A 75 13.21 -5.01 1.18
N MET A 76 12.14 -5.79 0.99
CA MET A 76 11.14 -5.55 -0.05
C MET A 76 10.40 -4.22 0.18
N PHE A 77 10.02 -3.90 1.42
CA PHE A 77 9.40 -2.62 1.76
C PHE A 77 10.37 -1.45 1.56
N GLN A 78 11.65 -1.59 1.92
CA GLN A 78 12.67 -0.58 1.66
C GLN A 78 12.85 -0.33 0.16
N GLN A 79 12.89 -1.39 -0.65
CA GLN A 79 12.94 -1.27 -2.11
C GLN A 79 11.72 -0.52 -2.66
N GLN A 80 10.50 -0.86 -2.19
CA GLN A 80 9.28 -0.16 -2.59
C GLN A 80 9.29 1.33 -2.19
N LEU A 81 9.82 1.66 -1.01
CA LEU A 81 9.97 3.05 -0.58
C LEU A 81 10.95 3.81 -1.47
N THR A 82 12.10 3.23 -1.81
CA THR A 82 13.06 3.88 -2.72
C THR A 82 12.50 4.09 -4.12
N GLU A 83 11.69 3.15 -4.63
CA GLU A 83 11.02 3.28 -5.92
C GLU A 83 9.98 4.42 -5.89
N LEU A 84 9.19 4.51 -4.82
CA LEU A 84 8.24 5.61 -4.64
C LEU A 84 8.95 6.97 -4.54
N GLU A 85 10.08 7.06 -3.84
CA GLU A 85 10.89 8.27 -3.76
C GLU A 85 11.40 8.71 -5.14
N ASN A 86 11.88 7.77 -5.96
CA ASN A 86 12.31 8.04 -7.32
C ASN A 86 11.16 8.51 -8.22
N GLN A 87 9.98 7.89 -8.10
CA GLN A 87 8.77 8.31 -8.82
C GLN A 87 8.35 9.72 -8.41
N LEU A 88 8.40 10.06 -7.12
CA LEU A 88 8.12 11.41 -6.64
C LEU A 88 9.15 12.44 -7.13
N ALA A 89 10.44 12.08 -7.18
CA ALA A 89 11.49 12.95 -7.70
C ALA A 89 11.28 13.26 -9.19
N SER A 90 11.03 12.24 -10.02
CA SER A 90 10.74 12.42 -11.44
C SER A 90 9.47 13.23 -11.69
N LEU A 91 8.42 13.01 -10.88
CA LEU A 91 7.16 13.75 -10.98
C LEU A 91 7.36 15.23 -10.60
N LYS A 92 8.18 15.53 -9.58
CA LYS A 92 8.56 16.91 -9.25
C LYS A 92 9.32 17.59 -10.39
N GLU A 93 10.24 16.88 -11.04
CA GLU A 93 11.01 17.41 -12.17
C GLU A 93 10.11 17.69 -13.39
N THR A 94 9.19 16.78 -13.73
CA THR A 94 8.22 16.99 -14.81
C THR A 94 7.30 18.19 -14.51
N ILE A 95 6.83 18.35 -13.28
CA ILE A 95 6.06 19.54 -12.89
C ILE A 95 6.89 20.81 -13.05
N ALA A 96 8.14 20.83 -12.59
CA ALA A 96 9.02 21.99 -12.71
C ALA A 96 9.23 22.37 -14.18
N THR A 97 9.50 21.40 -15.06
CA THR A 97 9.66 21.66 -16.50
C THR A 97 8.38 22.15 -17.17
N VAL A 98 7.21 21.62 -16.80
CA VAL A 98 5.91 22.08 -17.31
C VAL A 98 5.59 23.51 -16.82
N GLN A 99 5.92 23.83 -15.57
CA GLN A 99 5.73 25.18 -15.02
C GLN A 99 6.64 26.20 -15.72
N ILE A 100 7.89 25.85 -16.03
CA ILE A 100 8.81 26.70 -16.79
C ILE A 100 8.33 26.86 -18.24
N ARG A 101 7.78 25.79 -18.83
CA ARG A 101 7.26 25.78 -20.21
C ARG A 101 5.88 26.41 -20.36
N ARG A 102 5.21 26.86 -19.29
CA ARG A 102 3.97 27.62 -19.43
C ARG A 102 4.32 28.90 -20.21
N PRO A 103 3.90 29.05 -21.48
CA PRO A 103 4.14 30.29 -22.18
C PRO A 103 3.37 31.34 -21.40
N ARG A 104 4.10 32.24 -20.74
CA ARG A 104 3.58 33.49 -20.20
C ARG A 104 2.79 34.08 -21.36
N SER A 105 1.46 34.12 -21.22
CA SER A 105 0.53 34.46 -22.31
C SER A 105 1.15 35.59 -23.11
N PRO A 106 1.29 35.48 -24.45
CA PRO A 106 1.88 36.55 -25.22
C PRO A 106 1.11 37.81 -24.88
N SER A 107 1.77 38.71 -24.15
CA SER A 107 1.21 40.01 -23.80
C SER A 107 0.69 40.57 -25.11
N ARG A 108 -0.63 40.78 -25.14
CA ARG A 108 -1.44 41.23 -26.26
C ARG A 108 -0.70 42.33 -27.02
N GLN A 109 0.17 41.95 -27.95
CA GLN A 109 0.92 42.88 -28.76
C GLN A 109 -0.14 43.46 -29.68
N ARG A 110 -0.54 44.71 -29.38
CA ARG A 110 -1.38 45.51 -30.27
C ARG A 110 -0.66 45.53 -31.60
N SER A 111 -1.14 44.71 -32.54
CA SER A 111 -0.58 44.63 -33.88
C SER A 111 -0.66 46.02 -34.49
N PHE A 112 0.52 46.60 -34.64
CA PHE A 112 0.81 47.75 -35.45
C PHE A 112 0.05 47.67 -36.77
N SER A 113 -0.63 48.77 -37.11
CA SER A 113 -0.92 49.25 -38.45
C SER A 113 -0.72 48.21 -39.57
N ARG A 114 -1.76 47.44 -39.90
CA ARG A 114 -1.84 46.86 -41.25
C ARG A 114 -2.72 47.77 -42.09
N GLN A 115 -2.04 48.53 -42.94
CA GLN A 115 -2.54 49.19 -44.14
C GLN A 115 -3.78 48.47 -44.66
N ARG A 116 -4.89 49.21 -44.81
CA ARG A 116 -6.04 48.77 -45.60
C ARG A 116 -5.56 48.55 -47.02
N SER A 117 -5.28 47.30 -47.39
CA SER A 117 -5.15 46.93 -48.80
C SER A 117 -6.50 47.16 -49.45
N HIS A 118 -6.57 48.20 -50.28
CA HIS A 118 -7.68 48.47 -51.18
C HIS A 118 -8.06 47.16 -51.89
N SER A 119 -9.27 46.66 -51.63
CA SER A 119 -9.84 45.58 -52.43
C SER A 119 -9.83 46.03 -53.90
N PRO A 120 -9.38 45.20 -54.85
CA PRO A 120 -9.57 45.49 -56.26
C PRO A 120 -11.06 45.70 -56.49
N LYS A 121 -11.44 46.86 -57.04
CA LYS A 121 -12.79 47.07 -57.58
C LYS A 121 -12.90 46.14 -58.79
N GLN A 122 -13.32 44.90 -58.58
CA GLN A 122 -13.73 44.06 -59.70
C GLN A 122 -15.07 44.61 -60.20
N ALA A 123 -15.00 45.21 -61.38
CA ALA A 123 -16.13 45.30 -62.29
C ALA A 123 -16.80 43.92 -62.36
N PHE A 124 -18.13 43.91 -62.42
CA PHE A 124 -19.01 42.74 -62.34
C PHE A 124 -19.51 42.35 -60.93
N GLY A 125 -20.26 43.28 -60.33
CA GLY A 125 -21.62 43.02 -59.84
C GLY A 125 -21.82 42.26 -58.52
N THR A 126 -20.84 41.52 -58.00
CA THR A 126 -21.09 40.63 -56.86
C THR A 126 -19.94 40.66 -55.85
N CYS A 127 -20.16 41.21 -54.64
CA CYS A 127 -19.16 41.18 -53.57
C CYS A 127 -18.91 39.74 -53.09
N TRP A 128 -17.72 39.41 -52.57
CA TRP A 128 -17.36 38.06 -52.08
C TRP A 128 -18.46 37.42 -51.21
N TYR A 129 -19.12 38.23 -50.37
CA TYR A 129 -20.25 37.78 -49.54
C TYR A 129 -21.47 37.35 -50.37
N HIS A 130 -21.83 38.04 -51.45
CA HIS A 130 -22.92 37.59 -52.32
C HIS A 130 -22.54 36.35 -53.15
N GLN A 131 -21.25 36.15 -53.44
CA GLN A 131 -20.81 34.92 -54.10
C GLN A 131 -20.97 33.70 -53.18
N ASN A 132 -20.74 33.87 -51.87
CA ASN A 132 -20.80 32.77 -50.92
C ASN A 132 -22.18 32.57 -50.27
N TYR A 133 -22.96 33.64 -50.13
CA TYR A 133 -24.24 33.64 -49.39
C TYR A 133 -25.45 34.10 -50.21
N GLY A 134 -25.26 34.42 -51.50
CA GLY A 134 -26.34 34.80 -52.42
C GLY A 134 -27.18 35.98 -51.92
N ALA A 135 -28.49 35.92 -52.15
CA ALA A 135 -29.45 36.96 -51.74
C ALA A 135 -29.60 37.12 -50.22
N ARG A 136 -29.00 36.25 -49.41
CA ARG A 136 -28.97 36.37 -47.94
C ARG A 136 -27.78 37.20 -47.44
N ALA A 137 -26.89 37.62 -48.33
CA ALA A 137 -25.77 38.47 -48.00
C ALA A 137 -26.23 39.91 -47.72
N ARG A 138 -25.55 40.58 -46.80
CA ARG A 138 -25.62 42.03 -46.62
C ARG A 138 -24.24 42.59 -46.95
N CYS A 139 -24.02 43.21 -48.12
CA CYS A 139 -22.78 43.97 -48.31
C CYS A 139 -22.87 45.19 -47.39
N ARG A 140 -21.86 45.42 -46.56
CA ARG A 140 -21.68 46.71 -45.89
C ARG A 140 -21.03 47.65 -46.92
N THR A 141 -21.72 48.73 -47.27
CA THR A 141 -21.14 49.87 -47.99
C THR A 141 -20.07 50.55 -47.14
#